data_AF-A0A845G5A4-F1
#
_entry.id   AF-A0A845G5A4-F1
#
_cell.length_a   1.000
_cell.length_b   1.000
_cell.length_c   1.000
_cell.angle_alpha   90.00
_cell.angle_beta   90.00
_cell.angle_gamma   90.00
#
_symmetry.space_group_name_H-M   'P 1'
#
loop_
_entity.id
_entity.type
_entity.pdbx_description
1 polymer ?
#
loop_
_entity_poly.entity_id
_entity_poly.type
_entity_poly.pdbx_seq_one_letter_code
_entity_poly.pdbx_strand_id
1 'polypeptide(L)'
;MLKPWYAALLLGSSALMNAQAQQQPATAPSVVVAGQRHASPWFRAESQHLVVYSNTSNSQVADLLNQLEKLDYMLRLYTQPFLKSSGAEPRLTFYYHDGAVTLNPLGVRQPANAIGLYNSCNAGVQGYGVRLAPGDEEGLSALYEAYTRHFLYRYTDIRAPISFIDGMAHYFASVRFTDTEMVVGRTPVNLGRYLDFLGNGHRYSLEYKDVLEQNDSRGQNYASTAGIKLEFAARSWLLTHYMLSTDDNRKHLVDYLSAVYRDVPITEAFEQAYGLKVSELSTTLWRYRLQKQAVLTVHIPTLPAAVMNFDSLSESSGEFVLTEAALKSCPDSKTGESLLRKTAEAAVRYPSNAYVQRVLSRAQIDWGNPKDALPYLSAAASKPDAGAEVFYLLGEAQLRLNQPDAARDSLKRALTLDPKSAEAASALYQAGLKASATPDEATLQAAVTAWKNAHEVNTLARQAALAYAYAGEMPKARNALKLMAHNIREPELAAWAKTWLDKLAAGAGQAEVLAEMRTQPSSGTVFREWTIANSMVMQDVEYNAGLQDARSFLNQQSINPSSPDKAVQATFDTR
;
A
#
# COMPACT_ATOMS: atom_id res chain seq x y z
N MET A 1 -14.00 -11.78 29.93
CA MET A 1 -14.30 -13.18 29.58
C MET A 1 -15.03 -13.19 28.26
N LEU A 2 -14.32 -13.47 27.16
CA LEU A 2 -14.93 -13.70 25.84
C LEU A 2 -15.76 -14.98 25.91
N LYS A 3 -17.05 -14.91 25.57
CA LYS A 3 -17.91 -16.10 25.44
C LYS A 3 -17.65 -16.76 24.09
N PRO A 4 -17.50 -18.10 24.01
CA PRO A 4 -16.93 -18.80 22.86
C PRO A 4 -17.97 -19.16 21.77
N TRP A 5 -18.96 -18.30 21.47
CA TRP A 5 -20.13 -18.69 20.66
C TRP A 5 -20.24 -17.97 19.30
N TYR A 6 -19.12 -17.74 18.62
CA TYR A 6 -19.14 -17.37 17.19
C TYR A 6 -18.47 -18.38 16.24
N ALA A 7 -18.00 -19.52 16.76
CA ALA A 7 -17.43 -20.60 15.93
C ALA A 7 -18.42 -21.75 15.61
N ALA A 8 -19.69 -21.64 15.99
CA ALA A 8 -20.66 -22.74 15.87
C ALA A 8 -21.95 -22.27 15.22
N LEU A 9 -21.90 -21.94 13.92
CA LEU A 9 -23.04 -21.94 13.00
C LEU A 9 -22.46 -21.84 11.59
N LEU A 10 -22.19 -23.00 10.97
CA LEU A 10 -22.23 -23.27 9.52
C LEU A 10 -21.54 -24.62 9.22
N LEU A 11 -22.02 -25.71 9.81
CA LEU A 11 -21.81 -27.05 9.25
C LEU A 11 -23.05 -27.90 9.51
N GLY A 12 -23.96 -27.87 8.54
CA GLY A 12 -25.12 -28.75 8.46
C GLY A 12 -25.06 -29.60 7.19
N SER A 13 -24.53 -30.81 7.35
CA SER A 13 -24.86 -32.05 6.61
C SER A 13 -24.77 -32.08 5.07
N SER A 14 -23.73 -32.76 4.59
CA SER A 14 -23.93 -34.07 3.95
C SER A 14 -22.66 -34.91 4.09
N ALA A 15 -22.83 -36.05 4.75
CA ALA A 15 -21.79 -37.03 5.06
C ALA A 15 -21.38 -37.83 3.81
N LEU A 16 -20.07 -38.01 3.61
CA LEU A 16 -19.52 -39.20 2.98
C LEU A 16 -18.33 -39.69 3.82
N MET A 17 -18.39 -40.98 4.15
CA MET A 17 -17.48 -41.69 5.05
C MET A 17 -16.09 -41.94 4.45
N ASN A 18 -15.11 -41.92 5.35
CA ASN A 18 -13.88 -42.73 5.42
C ASN A 18 -12.86 -42.69 4.26
N ALA A 19 -11.69 -42.13 4.57
CA ALA A 19 -10.47 -42.93 4.76
C ALA A 19 -9.47 -42.14 5.61
N GLN A 20 -9.08 -42.68 6.78
CA GLN A 20 -7.97 -42.15 7.57
C GLN A 20 -6.65 -42.44 6.83
N ALA A 21 -6.08 -41.41 6.19
CA ALA A 21 -4.66 -41.39 5.89
C ALA A 21 -3.96 -40.67 7.05
N GLN A 22 -3.12 -41.40 7.80
CA GLN A 22 -2.16 -40.79 8.73
C GLN A 22 -1.28 -39.80 7.96
N GLN A 23 -1.52 -38.50 8.15
CA GLN A 23 -0.63 -37.46 7.66
C GLN A 23 0.68 -37.51 8.46
N GLN A 24 1.77 -37.78 7.76
CA GLN A 24 3.13 -37.61 8.28
C GLN A 24 3.37 -36.13 8.65
N PRO A 25 4.18 -35.87 9.69
CA PRO A 25 4.56 -34.50 10.05
C PRO A 25 5.26 -33.82 8.87
N ALA A 26 4.92 -32.55 8.64
CA ALA A 26 5.45 -31.73 7.56
C ALA A 26 6.99 -31.76 7.56
N THR A 27 7.56 -32.30 6.49
CA THR A 27 8.99 -32.25 6.23
C THR A 27 9.41 -30.80 6.02
N ALA A 28 10.53 -30.40 6.63
CA ALA A 28 11.17 -29.10 6.42
C ALA A 28 11.30 -28.78 4.91
N PRO A 29 11.17 -27.51 4.50
CA PRO A 29 11.23 -27.13 3.09
C PRO A 29 12.55 -27.63 2.46
N SER A 30 12.43 -28.44 1.41
CA SER A 30 13.59 -28.87 0.62
C SER A 30 14.07 -27.69 -0.21
N VAL A 31 15.21 -27.11 0.17
CA VAL A 31 15.91 -26.11 -0.65
C VAL A 31 16.51 -26.84 -1.85
N VAL A 32 15.85 -26.79 -3.01
CA VAL A 32 16.44 -27.23 -4.27
C VAL A 32 17.35 -26.10 -4.76
N VAL A 33 18.61 -26.10 -4.31
CA VAL A 33 19.62 -25.20 -4.90
C VAL A 33 20.06 -25.81 -6.23
N ALA A 34 19.43 -25.40 -7.33
CA ALA A 34 20.05 -25.55 -8.63
C ALA A 34 21.36 -24.74 -8.60
N GLY A 35 22.50 -25.43 -8.62
CA GLY A 35 23.82 -24.80 -8.51
C GLY A 35 24.06 -23.83 -9.67
N GLN A 36 23.80 -22.54 -9.45
CA GLN A 36 24.17 -21.49 -10.38
C GLN A 36 25.63 -21.12 -10.13
N ARG A 37 26.46 -21.20 -11.18
CA ARG A 37 27.78 -20.53 -11.17
C ARG A 37 27.51 -19.03 -11.15
N HIS A 38 28.14 -18.29 -10.23
CA HIS A 38 27.95 -16.85 -10.04
C HIS A 38 26.52 -16.48 -9.60
N ALA A 39 26.10 -16.96 -8.42
CA ALA A 39 24.83 -16.56 -7.82
C ALA A 39 24.88 -15.09 -7.36
N SER A 40 23.80 -14.36 -7.58
CA SER A 40 23.62 -13.02 -7.03
C SER A 40 23.38 -13.08 -5.51
N PRO A 41 23.74 -12.03 -4.75
CA PRO A 41 23.19 -11.80 -3.43
C PRO A 41 21.66 -11.67 -3.44
N TRP A 42 21.08 -11.19 -4.55
CA TRP A 42 19.63 -11.12 -4.71
C TRP A 42 19.05 -12.48 -5.05
N PHE A 43 17.96 -12.82 -4.38
CA PHE A 43 17.14 -13.99 -4.67
C PHE A 43 15.65 -13.60 -4.69
N ARG A 44 14.84 -14.50 -5.21
CA ARG A 44 13.39 -14.38 -5.27
C ARG A 44 12.76 -15.42 -4.35
N ALA A 45 11.78 -15.02 -3.57
CA ALA A 45 10.96 -15.92 -2.77
C ALA A 45 9.48 -15.69 -3.07
N GLU A 46 8.67 -16.74 -3.07
CA GLU A 46 7.22 -16.62 -3.25
C GLU A 46 6.48 -17.30 -2.12
N SER A 47 5.39 -16.69 -1.68
CA SER A 47 4.38 -17.28 -0.79
C SER A 47 3.01 -17.26 -1.46
N GLN A 48 1.95 -17.48 -0.69
CA GLN A 48 0.57 -17.46 -1.18
C GLN A 48 0.21 -16.09 -1.78
N HIS A 49 0.53 -14.99 -1.09
CA HIS A 49 0.13 -13.63 -1.47
C HIS A 49 1.30 -12.68 -1.79
N LEU A 50 2.56 -13.11 -1.66
CA LEU A 50 3.72 -12.24 -1.87
C LEU A 50 4.77 -12.85 -2.81
N VAL A 51 5.44 -11.98 -3.56
CA VAL A 51 6.72 -12.23 -4.22
C VAL A 51 7.74 -11.30 -3.60
N VAL A 52 8.76 -11.84 -2.94
CA VAL A 52 9.82 -11.06 -2.29
C VAL A 52 11.10 -11.16 -3.09
N TYR A 53 11.65 -10.02 -3.51
CA TYR A 53 13.04 -9.92 -3.95
C TYR A 53 13.88 -9.42 -2.77
N SER A 54 14.94 -10.14 -2.43
CA SER A 54 15.77 -9.78 -1.28
C SER A 54 17.24 -10.09 -1.48
N ASN A 55 18.10 -9.28 -0.87
CA ASN A 55 19.53 -9.53 -0.73
C ASN A 55 19.94 -9.82 0.74
N THR A 56 18.98 -10.20 1.58
CA THR A 56 19.21 -10.58 2.99
C THR A 56 19.52 -12.08 3.10
N SER A 57 18.98 -12.83 4.07
CA SER A 57 19.09 -14.30 4.12
C SER A 57 17.76 -15.00 3.83
N ASN A 58 17.81 -16.22 3.28
CA ASN A 58 16.60 -17.04 3.06
C ASN A 58 15.82 -17.27 4.36
N SER A 59 16.50 -17.46 5.50
CA SER A 59 15.85 -17.63 6.81
C SER A 59 15.08 -16.37 7.23
N GLN A 60 15.66 -15.18 7.05
CA GLN A 60 15.01 -13.91 7.39
C GLN A 60 13.79 -13.65 6.50
N VAL A 61 13.89 -13.95 5.20
CA VAL A 61 12.76 -13.85 4.28
C VAL A 61 11.69 -14.90 4.60
N ALA A 62 12.09 -16.11 5.02
CA ALA A 62 11.13 -17.12 5.46
C ALA A 62 10.34 -16.67 6.69
N ASP A 63 11.02 -16.13 7.70
CA ASP A 63 10.37 -15.58 8.89
C ASP A 63 9.42 -14.43 8.52
N LEU A 64 9.87 -13.49 7.69
CA LEU A 64 9.05 -12.38 7.20
C LEU A 64 7.80 -12.85 6.45
N LEU A 65 7.94 -13.79 5.51
CA LEU A 65 6.82 -14.33 4.74
C LEU A 65 5.83 -15.04 5.66
N ASN A 66 6.29 -15.84 6.62
CA ASN A 66 5.41 -16.51 7.57
C ASN A 66 4.61 -15.50 8.43
N GLN A 67 5.28 -14.42 8.85
CA GLN A 67 4.68 -13.32 9.60
C GLN A 67 3.64 -12.55 8.77
N LEU A 68 3.93 -12.24 7.50
CA LEU A 68 3.01 -11.51 6.61
C LEU A 68 1.80 -12.34 6.17
N GLU A 69 1.95 -13.65 5.93
CA GLU A 69 0.82 -14.53 5.61
C GLU A 69 -0.13 -14.70 6.81
N LYS A 70 0.40 -14.73 8.04
CA LYS A 70 -0.41 -14.70 9.27
C LYS A 70 -1.14 -13.36 9.43
N LEU A 71 -0.48 -12.25 9.08
CA LEU A 71 -1.11 -10.92 9.07
C LEU A 71 -2.25 -10.83 8.04
N ASP A 72 -2.04 -11.30 6.80
CA ASP A 72 -3.08 -11.33 5.75
C ASP A 72 -4.33 -12.08 6.23
N TYR A 73 -4.13 -13.28 6.79
CA TYR A 73 -5.22 -14.07 7.36
C TYR A 73 -5.99 -13.31 8.44
N MET A 74 -5.28 -12.63 9.34
CA MET A 74 -5.91 -11.83 10.41
C MET A 74 -6.68 -10.64 9.85
N LEU A 75 -6.12 -9.94 8.86
CA LEU A 75 -6.78 -8.80 8.22
C LEU A 75 -8.08 -9.24 7.53
N ARG A 76 -8.11 -10.38 6.86
CA ARG A 76 -9.35 -10.94 6.27
C ARG A 76 -10.43 -11.19 7.33
N LEU A 77 -10.06 -11.68 8.51
CA LEU A 77 -11.02 -11.88 9.61
C LEU A 77 -11.60 -10.55 10.12
N TYR A 78 -10.75 -9.56 10.37
CA TYR A 78 -11.18 -8.26 10.93
C TYR A 78 -11.91 -7.37 9.92
N THR A 79 -11.66 -7.57 8.63
CA THR A 79 -12.26 -6.77 7.56
C THR A 79 -13.39 -7.50 6.83
N GLN A 80 -13.83 -8.67 7.30
CA GLN A 80 -14.84 -9.50 6.65
C GLN A 80 -16.08 -8.72 6.15
N PRO A 81 -16.67 -7.76 6.92
CA PRO A 81 -17.82 -6.98 6.45
C PRO A 81 -17.53 -6.06 5.25
N PHE A 82 -16.25 -5.76 5.00
CA PHE A 82 -15.77 -4.80 4.00
C PHE A 82 -15.06 -5.46 2.81
N LEU A 83 -14.78 -6.76 2.91
CA LEU A 83 -14.10 -7.50 1.85
C LEU A 83 -14.90 -7.44 0.55
N LYS A 84 -14.20 -7.14 -0.53
CA LYS A 84 -14.71 -7.27 -1.89
C LYS A 84 -14.19 -8.58 -2.47
N SER A 85 -15.06 -9.29 -3.18
CA SER A 85 -14.63 -10.44 -3.96
C SER A 85 -13.70 -9.95 -5.08
N SER A 86 -12.40 -9.96 -4.81
CA SER A 86 -11.37 -9.97 -5.82
C SER A 86 -11.43 -11.34 -6.50
N GLY A 87 -11.27 -11.38 -7.82
CA GLY A 87 -11.32 -12.65 -8.55
C GLY A 87 -10.01 -13.39 -8.36
N ALA A 88 -9.13 -13.23 -9.33
CA ALA A 88 -7.74 -13.56 -9.14
C ALA A 88 -7.12 -12.62 -8.09
N GLU A 89 -6.37 -13.18 -7.15
CA GLU A 89 -5.49 -12.45 -6.24
C GLU A 89 -4.07 -12.57 -6.80
N PRO A 90 -3.55 -11.57 -7.54
CA PRO A 90 -2.13 -11.51 -7.87
C PRO A 90 -1.34 -11.21 -6.59
N ARG A 91 -0.10 -11.67 -6.57
CA ARG A 91 0.80 -11.48 -5.43
C ARG A 91 1.33 -10.05 -5.40
N LEU A 92 1.47 -9.48 -4.20
CA LEU A 92 2.20 -8.24 -4.02
C LEU A 92 3.69 -8.48 -4.26
N THR A 93 4.31 -7.68 -5.14
CA THR A 93 5.77 -7.68 -5.28
C THR A 93 6.38 -6.79 -4.20
N PHE A 94 7.29 -7.35 -3.42
CA PHE A 94 7.92 -6.71 -2.28
C PHE A 94 9.44 -6.78 -2.39
N TYR A 95 10.11 -5.63 -2.27
CA TYR A 95 11.57 -5.54 -2.28
C TYR A 95 12.05 -5.33 -0.85
N TYR A 96 12.71 -6.34 -0.29
CA TYR A 96 13.20 -6.34 1.08
C TYR A 96 14.72 -6.35 1.10
N HIS A 97 15.35 -5.28 1.55
CA HIS A 97 16.80 -5.14 1.43
C HIS A 97 17.52 -4.88 2.76
N ASP A 98 18.80 -5.23 2.78
CA ASP A 98 19.67 -5.00 3.94
C ASP A 98 20.12 -3.53 4.00
N GLY A 99 19.63 -2.75 4.98
CA GLY A 99 20.13 -1.42 5.32
C GLY A 99 19.20 -0.24 4.98
N ALA A 100 19.18 0.76 5.87
CA ALA A 100 18.33 1.96 5.80
C ALA A 100 18.67 2.95 4.67
N VAL A 101 19.84 2.81 4.03
CA VAL A 101 20.23 3.67 2.91
C VAL A 101 20.08 2.89 1.62
N THR A 102 18.94 3.07 0.95
CA THR A 102 18.80 3.33 -0.51
C THR A 102 17.42 2.89 -1.06
N LEU A 103 16.36 3.64 -0.74
CA LEU A 103 15.24 3.80 -1.70
C LEU A 103 15.60 4.80 -2.82
N ASN A 104 16.73 5.51 -2.68
CA ASN A 104 17.35 6.37 -3.70
C ASN A 104 17.45 5.77 -5.12
N PRO A 105 17.75 4.48 -5.34
CA PRO A 105 17.84 3.85 -6.66
C PRO A 105 16.49 3.83 -7.40
N LEU A 106 15.37 4.00 -6.69
CA LEU A 106 14.04 4.14 -7.30
C LEU A 106 13.86 5.50 -7.98
N GLY A 107 14.78 6.45 -7.77
CA GLY A 107 14.72 7.79 -8.36
C GLY A 107 13.54 8.62 -7.85
N VAL A 108 12.94 8.23 -6.72
CA VAL A 108 11.82 8.94 -6.10
C VAL A 108 12.34 9.83 -4.97
N ARG A 109 11.86 11.07 -4.88
CA ARG A 109 12.17 11.97 -3.76
C ARG A 109 11.67 11.37 -2.45
N GLN A 110 12.61 10.93 -1.62
CA GLN A 110 12.37 10.32 -0.32
C GLN A 110 12.21 11.39 0.77
N PRO A 111 11.15 11.35 1.60
CA PRO A 111 11.03 12.21 2.77
C PRO A 111 12.04 11.81 3.85
N ALA A 112 12.36 12.73 4.76
CA ALA A 112 13.22 12.41 5.90
C ALA A 112 12.65 11.23 6.70
N ASN A 113 13.53 10.37 7.21
CA ASN A 113 13.19 9.20 8.03
C ASN A 113 12.30 8.14 7.36
N ALA A 114 12.16 8.14 6.02
CA ALA A 114 11.45 7.07 5.32
C ALA A 114 12.20 5.73 5.42
N ILE A 115 11.46 4.69 5.78
CA ILE A 115 11.94 3.31 5.96
C ILE A 115 11.17 2.30 5.11
N GLY A 116 10.10 2.74 4.45
CA GLY A 116 9.35 1.93 3.49
C GLY A 116 8.60 2.81 2.51
N LEU A 117 8.26 2.22 1.37
CA LEU A 117 7.47 2.85 0.33
C LEU A 117 6.47 1.83 -0.19
N TYR A 118 5.22 2.24 -0.31
CA TYR A 118 4.22 1.58 -1.11
C TYR A 118 3.95 2.42 -2.37
N ASN A 119 3.95 1.79 -3.52
CA ASN A 119 3.73 2.42 -4.82
C ASN A 119 2.66 1.64 -5.60
N SER A 120 1.71 2.35 -6.20
CA SER A 120 0.78 1.74 -7.15
C SER A 120 0.58 2.63 -8.39
N CYS A 121 0.65 2.00 -9.56
CA CYS A 121 0.34 2.61 -10.85
C CYS A 121 -0.05 1.55 -11.89
N ASN A 122 -0.31 1.96 -13.13
CA ASN A 122 -0.68 1.04 -14.22
C ASN A 122 0.41 0.03 -14.59
N ALA A 123 1.67 0.26 -14.22
CA ALA A 123 2.79 -0.63 -14.51
C ALA A 123 3.05 -1.66 -13.40
N GLY A 124 2.32 -1.57 -12.28
CA GLY A 124 2.37 -2.53 -11.19
C GLY A 124 2.16 -1.92 -9.80
N VAL A 125 2.08 -2.80 -8.81
CA VAL A 125 1.97 -2.47 -7.40
C VAL A 125 3.17 -3.05 -6.67
N GLN A 126 3.88 -2.22 -5.92
CA GLN A 126 5.15 -2.59 -5.30
C GLN A 126 5.22 -2.06 -3.86
N GLY A 127 5.72 -2.91 -2.97
CA GLY A 127 6.17 -2.49 -1.65
C GLY A 127 7.69 -2.55 -1.55
N TYR A 128 8.24 -1.65 -0.75
CA TYR A 128 9.66 -1.59 -0.44
C TYR A 128 9.81 -1.47 1.08
N GLY A 129 10.74 -2.24 1.63
CA GLY A 129 11.07 -2.12 3.04
C GLY A 129 12.52 -2.45 3.31
N VAL A 130 13.03 -1.83 4.36
CA VAL A 130 14.42 -1.97 4.78
C VAL A 130 14.49 -2.78 6.06
N ARG A 131 15.55 -3.58 6.18
CA ARG A 131 15.94 -4.14 7.47
C ARG A 131 16.63 -3.05 8.29
N LEU A 132 16.04 -2.69 9.43
CA LEU A 132 16.59 -1.67 10.34
C LEU A 132 17.69 -2.26 11.24
N ALA A 133 17.41 -3.35 11.96
CA ALA A 133 18.41 -4.15 12.68
C ALA A 133 17.94 -5.60 12.92
N PRO A 134 18.83 -6.58 13.16
CA PRO A 134 18.43 -7.93 13.56
C PRO A 134 17.62 -7.91 14.86
N GLY A 135 16.47 -8.58 14.88
CA GLY A 135 15.59 -8.64 16.06
C GLY A 135 14.81 -7.34 16.35
N ASP A 136 14.87 -6.36 15.45
CA ASP A 136 14.15 -5.11 15.61
C ASP A 136 12.65 -5.26 15.39
N GLU A 137 11.88 -5.05 16.46
CA GLU A 137 10.43 -5.01 16.40
C GLU A 137 9.91 -3.81 15.59
N GLU A 138 10.64 -2.70 15.52
CA GLU A 138 10.21 -1.50 14.78
C GLU A 138 10.18 -1.76 13.27
N GLY A 139 11.22 -2.37 12.72
CA GLY A 139 11.28 -2.77 11.31
C GLY A 139 10.10 -3.66 10.90
N LEU A 140 9.83 -4.73 11.65
CA LEU A 140 8.67 -5.59 11.37
C LEU A 140 7.33 -4.84 11.51
N SER A 141 7.22 -3.97 12.51
CA SER A 141 6.00 -3.18 12.73
C SER A 141 5.73 -2.21 11.58
N ALA A 142 6.77 -1.60 11.01
CA ALA A 142 6.67 -0.74 9.83
C ALA A 142 6.22 -1.49 8.57
N LEU A 143 6.66 -2.75 8.41
CA LEU A 143 6.22 -3.63 7.32
C LEU A 143 4.74 -3.99 7.47
N TYR A 144 4.31 -4.32 8.69
CA TYR A 144 2.91 -4.62 8.99
C TYR A 144 1.98 -3.42 8.78
N GLU A 145 2.42 -2.22 9.17
CA GLU A 145 1.71 -0.98 8.91
C GLU A 145 1.48 -0.79 7.41
N ALA A 146 2.56 -0.88 6.60
CA ALA A 146 2.49 -0.74 5.15
C ALA A 146 1.61 -1.81 4.50
N TYR A 147 1.77 -3.07 4.91
CA TYR A 147 0.98 -4.18 4.39
C TYR A 147 -0.51 -4.02 4.73
N THR A 148 -0.85 -3.55 5.93
CA THR A 148 -2.24 -3.31 6.33
C THR A 148 -2.89 -2.23 5.47
N ARG A 149 -2.18 -1.14 5.15
CA ARG A 149 -2.70 -0.13 4.21
C ARG A 149 -2.92 -0.71 2.81
N HIS A 150 -1.92 -1.41 2.28
CA HIS A 150 -2.05 -2.13 1.01
C HIS A 150 -3.28 -3.05 1.01
N PHE A 151 -3.44 -3.87 2.05
CA PHE A 151 -4.55 -4.79 2.19
C PHE A 151 -5.90 -4.06 2.12
N LEU A 152 -6.06 -2.96 2.85
CA LEU A 152 -7.29 -2.16 2.82
C LEU A 152 -7.57 -1.63 1.41
N TYR A 153 -6.56 -1.10 0.72
CA TYR A 153 -6.73 -0.62 -0.65
C TYR A 153 -7.04 -1.74 -1.65
N ARG A 154 -6.42 -2.90 -1.46
CA ARG A 154 -6.51 -4.06 -2.35
C ARG A 154 -7.83 -4.82 -2.22
N TYR A 155 -8.27 -5.07 -1.00
CA TYR A 155 -9.36 -6.02 -0.73
C TYR A 155 -10.66 -5.34 -0.27
N THR A 156 -10.68 -4.01 -0.13
CA THR A 156 -11.87 -3.25 0.30
C THR A 156 -12.08 -2.00 -0.53
N ASP A 157 -13.27 -1.40 -0.40
CA ASP A 157 -13.60 -0.09 -0.99
C ASP A 157 -13.32 1.07 -0.02
N ILE A 158 -12.67 0.83 1.11
CA ILE A 158 -12.41 1.85 2.13
C ILE A 158 -11.32 2.80 1.61
N ARG A 159 -11.68 4.08 1.42
CA ARG A 159 -10.76 5.19 1.06
C ARG A 159 -10.88 6.39 1.98
N ALA A 160 -11.91 6.41 2.83
CA ALA A 160 -12.14 7.39 3.88
C ALA A 160 -12.89 6.73 5.06
N PRO A 161 -12.71 7.24 6.29
CA PRO A 161 -11.79 8.31 6.67
C PRO A 161 -10.34 7.80 6.73
N ILE A 162 -9.36 8.64 6.37
CA ILE A 162 -7.93 8.26 6.47
C ILE A 162 -7.49 7.93 7.90
N SER A 163 -8.19 8.44 8.92
CA SER A 163 -7.93 8.09 10.33
C SER A 163 -8.27 6.64 10.65
N PHE A 164 -9.25 6.04 9.96
CA PHE A 164 -9.51 4.61 10.11
C PHE A 164 -8.42 3.79 9.40
N ILE A 165 -7.98 4.21 8.21
CA ILE A 165 -6.93 3.52 7.44
C ILE A 165 -5.60 3.53 8.22
N ASP A 166 -5.14 4.70 8.66
CA ASP A 166 -3.90 4.83 9.45
C ASP A 166 -4.05 4.19 10.83
N GLY A 167 -5.23 4.32 11.46
CA GLY A 167 -5.50 3.71 12.75
C GLY A 167 -5.50 2.18 12.71
N MET A 168 -6.08 1.57 11.67
CA MET A 168 -5.97 0.13 11.40
C MET A 168 -4.52 -0.26 11.13
N ALA A 169 -3.81 0.47 10.27
CA ALA A 169 -2.41 0.20 9.97
C ALA A 169 -1.55 0.13 11.24
N HIS A 170 -1.71 1.09 12.16
CA HIS A 170 -0.99 1.08 13.43
C HIS A 170 -1.54 0.08 14.45
N TYR A 171 -2.83 -0.25 14.43
CA TYR A 171 -3.41 -1.26 15.33
C TYR A 171 -2.83 -2.64 15.04
N PHE A 172 -2.58 -2.94 13.76
CA PHE A 172 -1.99 -4.20 13.30
C PHE A 172 -0.46 -4.16 13.26
N ALA A 173 0.18 -2.98 13.25
CA ALA A 173 1.64 -2.85 13.26
C ALA A 173 2.31 -3.57 14.45
N SER A 174 1.66 -3.60 15.61
CA SER A 174 2.21 -4.19 16.84
C SER A 174 1.81 -5.66 17.07
N VAL A 175 1.09 -6.29 16.14
CA VAL A 175 0.67 -7.68 16.27
C VAL A 175 1.90 -8.59 16.38
N ARG A 176 1.81 -9.64 17.20
CA ARG A 176 2.84 -10.68 17.26
C ARG A 176 2.18 -12.03 17.15
N PHE A 177 2.83 -12.93 16.44
CA PHE A 177 2.34 -14.28 16.20
C PHE A 177 3.30 -15.31 16.80
N THR A 178 2.73 -16.33 17.44
CA THR A 178 3.35 -17.64 17.57
C THR A 178 2.76 -18.56 16.50
N ASP A 179 2.87 -19.88 16.65
CA ASP A 179 2.23 -20.83 15.73
C ASP A 179 0.74 -21.07 16.05
N THR A 180 0.32 -20.80 17.29
CA THR A 180 -1.05 -21.08 17.75
C THR A 180 -1.71 -19.89 18.44
N GLU A 181 -0.99 -18.79 18.60
CA GLU A 181 -1.50 -17.58 19.26
C GLU A 181 -1.16 -16.35 18.46
N MET A 182 -2.05 -15.37 18.53
CA MET A 182 -1.80 -14.01 18.10
C MET A 182 -2.10 -13.04 19.23
N VAL A 183 -1.23 -12.03 19.36
CA VAL A 183 -1.38 -10.95 20.34
C VAL A 183 -1.63 -9.66 19.58
N VAL A 184 -2.84 -9.12 19.71
CA VAL A 184 -3.34 -7.96 18.96
C VAL A 184 -3.81 -6.85 19.90
N GLY A 185 -3.78 -5.60 19.43
CA GLY A 185 -4.18 -4.42 20.21
C GLY A 185 -3.08 -3.85 21.10
N ARG A 186 -1.83 -4.30 20.95
CA ARG A 186 -0.68 -3.70 21.66
C ARG A 186 -0.50 -2.25 21.21
N THR A 187 -0.23 -1.34 22.13
CA THR A 187 0.16 0.04 21.78
C THR A 187 1.51 0.04 21.08
N PRO A 188 1.63 0.57 19.84
CA PRO A 188 2.93 0.78 19.23
C PRO A 188 3.78 1.74 20.08
N VAL A 189 5.04 1.39 20.32
CA VAL A 189 5.91 2.06 21.32
C VAL A 189 5.95 3.57 21.13
N ASN A 190 6.26 4.05 19.92
CA ASN A 190 6.43 5.47 19.65
C ASN A 190 5.10 6.25 19.65
N LEU A 191 3.98 5.59 19.32
CA LEU A 191 2.65 6.20 19.41
C LEU A 191 2.22 6.31 20.87
N GLY A 192 2.47 5.28 21.69
CA GLY A 192 2.26 5.32 23.14
C GLY A 192 3.06 6.44 23.79
N ARG A 193 4.36 6.53 23.45
CA ARG A 193 5.27 7.58 23.90
C ARG A 193 4.78 8.98 23.50
N TYR A 194 4.30 9.16 22.28
CA TYR A 194 3.72 10.44 21.84
C TYR A 194 2.43 10.78 22.62
N LEU A 195 1.55 9.80 22.85
CA LEU A 195 0.35 10.04 23.67
C LEU A 195 0.68 10.37 25.15
N ASP A 196 1.74 9.78 25.71
CA ASP A 196 2.25 10.14 27.05
C ASP A 196 2.82 11.55 27.05
N PHE A 197 3.57 11.91 26.02
CA PHE A 197 4.11 13.25 25.83
C PHE A 197 2.98 14.30 25.83
N LEU A 198 1.88 14.06 25.11
CA LEU A 198 0.70 14.92 25.17
C LEU A 198 0.05 14.96 26.57
N GLY A 199 -0.04 13.80 27.23
CA GLY A 199 -0.59 13.68 28.58
C GLY A 199 0.17 14.46 29.66
N ASN A 200 1.46 14.73 29.42
CA ASN A 200 2.32 15.52 30.30
C ASN A 200 2.17 17.04 30.12
N GLY A 201 1.15 17.50 29.38
CA GLY A 201 0.82 18.92 29.25
C GLY A 201 1.58 19.66 28.15
N HIS A 202 2.31 18.93 27.28
CA HIS A 202 2.92 19.54 26.11
C HIS A 202 1.87 19.99 25.09
N ARG A 203 2.26 20.93 24.22
CA ARG A 203 1.42 21.39 23.13
C ARG A 203 1.07 20.23 22.19
N TYR A 204 -0.21 20.10 21.88
CA TYR A 204 -0.71 19.23 20.81
C TYR A 204 -1.12 20.06 19.58
N SER A 205 -1.19 19.41 18.42
CA SER A 205 -1.52 20.05 17.15
C SER A 205 -2.95 19.80 16.67
N LEU A 206 -3.58 18.70 17.11
CA LEU A 206 -4.85 18.21 16.56
C LEU A 206 -5.85 17.89 17.68
N GLU A 207 -7.13 18.23 17.49
CA GLU A 207 -8.22 17.63 18.24
C GLU A 207 -8.77 16.40 17.51
N TYR A 208 -9.63 15.59 18.15
CA TYR A 208 -10.28 14.49 17.43
C TYR A 208 -11.23 14.96 16.33
N LYS A 209 -11.74 16.21 16.42
CA LYS A 209 -12.43 16.84 15.31
C LYS A 209 -11.52 16.93 14.08
N ASP A 210 -10.28 17.41 14.24
CA ASP A 210 -9.30 17.49 13.16
C ASP A 210 -8.97 16.10 12.58
N VAL A 211 -8.86 15.09 13.45
CA VAL A 211 -8.61 13.69 13.03
C VAL A 211 -9.77 13.13 12.20
N LEU A 212 -11.02 13.38 12.59
CA LEU A 212 -12.22 12.99 11.83
C LEU A 212 -12.37 13.79 10.54
N GLU A 213 -11.99 15.07 10.56
CA GLU A 213 -11.93 15.95 9.39
C GLU A 213 -10.68 15.71 8.51
N GLN A 214 -9.96 14.62 8.79
CA GLN A 214 -8.85 14.12 7.96
C GLN A 214 -7.65 15.09 7.85
N ASN A 215 -7.41 15.90 8.88
CA ASN A 215 -6.28 16.81 8.94
C ASN A 215 -5.01 16.10 9.47
N ASP A 216 -4.17 15.61 8.57
CA ASP A 216 -2.92 14.92 8.91
C ASP A 216 -1.65 15.79 8.75
N SER A 217 -1.80 17.08 8.43
CA SER A 217 -0.67 17.89 7.95
C SER A 217 -0.73 19.38 8.30
N ARG A 218 -1.89 19.93 8.70
CA ARG A 218 -2.04 21.35 9.05
C ARG A 218 -2.02 21.54 10.55
N GLY A 219 -1.14 22.41 11.03
CA GLY A 219 -0.97 22.72 12.44
C GLY A 219 0.45 23.19 12.76
N GLN A 220 0.74 23.37 14.03
CA GLN A 220 2.10 23.64 14.52
C GLN A 220 2.54 22.50 15.44
N ASN A 221 3.71 21.95 15.17
CA ASN A 221 4.27 20.83 15.94
C ASN A 221 5.79 20.98 16.11
N TYR A 222 6.33 20.31 17.12
CA TYR A 222 7.76 20.24 17.43
C TYR A 222 8.61 19.61 16.32
N ALA A 223 8.04 18.72 15.50
CA ALA A 223 8.71 18.11 14.35
C ALA A 223 8.04 18.49 13.01
N SER A 224 7.52 19.73 12.90
CA SER A 224 6.84 20.23 11.69
C SER A 224 5.73 19.27 11.21
N THR A 225 5.52 19.12 9.90
CA THR A 225 4.53 18.19 9.34
C THR A 225 4.75 16.73 9.77
N ALA A 226 5.98 16.29 9.99
CA ALA A 226 6.25 14.93 10.44
C ALA A 226 5.67 14.67 11.84
N GLY A 227 5.81 15.64 12.75
CA GLY A 227 5.20 15.56 14.08
C GLY A 227 3.68 15.64 14.07
N ILE A 228 3.08 16.39 13.14
CA ILE A 228 1.61 16.39 12.94
C ILE A 228 1.14 15.01 12.48
N LYS A 229 1.86 14.38 11.55
CA LYS A 229 1.55 13.01 11.09
C LYS A 229 1.69 11.98 12.22
N LEU A 230 2.72 12.11 13.07
CA LEU A 230 2.88 11.26 14.25
C LEU A 230 1.71 11.44 15.24
N GLU A 231 1.28 12.67 15.48
CA GLU A 231 0.10 12.94 16.30
C GLU A 231 -1.19 12.35 15.70
N PHE A 232 -1.39 12.57 14.40
CA PHE A 232 -2.53 12.03 13.67
C PHE A 232 -2.56 10.50 13.76
N ALA A 233 -1.42 9.83 13.54
CA ALA A 233 -1.25 8.39 13.67
C ALA A 233 -1.57 7.90 15.10
N ALA A 234 -1.04 8.57 16.12
CA ALA A 234 -1.25 8.21 17.52
C ALA A 234 -2.73 8.33 17.93
N ARG A 235 -3.40 9.41 17.53
CA ARG A 235 -4.84 9.61 17.78
C ARG A 235 -5.71 8.65 16.95
N SER A 236 -5.34 8.41 15.70
CA SER A 236 -6.03 7.45 14.81
C SER A 236 -5.96 6.02 15.33
N TRP A 237 -4.79 5.62 15.87
CA TRP A 237 -4.63 4.35 16.56
C TRP A 237 -5.54 4.25 17.79
N LEU A 238 -5.57 5.28 18.65
CA LEU A 238 -6.40 5.28 19.86
C LEU A 238 -7.90 5.23 19.53
N LEU A 239 -8.32 5.97 18.49
CA LEU A 239 -9.69 5.92 17.97
C LEU A 239 -10.04 4.53 17.45
N THR A 240 -9.19 3.92 16.62
CA THR A 240 -9.42 2.58 16.08
C THR A 240 -9.43 1.53 17.18
N HIS A 241 -8.53 1.64 18.16
CA HIS A 241 -8.51 0.75 19.31
C HIS A 241 -9.83 0.84 20.10
N TYR A 242 -10.39 2.04 20.29
CA TYR A 242 -11.72 2.22 20.89
C TYR A 242 -12.82 1.56 20.03
N MET A 243 -12.83 1.79 18.72
CA MET A 243 -13.80 1.22 17.78
C MET A 243 -13.76 -0.32 17.75
N LEU A 244 -12.62 -0.93 18.00
CA LEU A 244 -12.44 -2.39 18.02
C LEU A 244 -12.59 -3.03 19.40
N SER A 245 -12.77 -2.24 20.47
CA SER A 245 -12.63 -2.71 21.86
C SER A 245 -13.77 -3.61 22.36
N THR A 246 -14.98 -3.49 21.81
CA THR A 246 -16.16 -4.28 22.19
C THR A 246 -16.94 -4.71 20.96
N ASP A 247 -17.81 -5.72 21.10
CA ASP A 247 -18.70 -6.15 20.01
C ASP A 247 -19.62 -5.03 19.53
N ASP A 248 -20.13 -4.21 20.45
CA ASP A 248 -21.03 -3.10 20.10
C ASP A 248 -20.27 -1.97 19.39
N ASN A 249 -19.06 -1.63 19.84
CA ASN A 249 -18.22 -0.66 19.13
C ASN A 249 -17.86 -1.12 17.71
N ARG A 250 -17.68 -2.44 17.50
CA ARG A 250 -17.44 -3.01 16.16
C ARG A 250 -18.68 -2.92 15.26
N LYS A 251 -19.89 -3.08 15.79
CA LYS A 251 -21.13 -2.84 15.01
C LYS A 251 -21.25 -1.36 14.62
N HIS A 252 -21.02 -0.46 15.58
CA HIS A 252 -21.01 0.98 15.32
C HIS A 252 -19.94 1.39 14.30
N LEU A 253 -18.79 0.72 14.28
CA LEU A 253 -17.77 0.94 13.26
C LEU A 253 -18.30 0.63 11.84
N VAL A 254 -19.01 -0.48 11.67
CA VAL A 254 -19.63 -0.84 10.38
C VAL A 254 -20.65 0.21 9.96
N ASP A 255 -21.51 0.66 10.89
CA ASP A 255 -22.51 1.69 10.62
C ASP A 255 -21.85 3.04 10.25
N TYR A 256 -20.81 3.42 10.98
CA TYR A 256 -20.01 4.62 10.75
C TYR A 256 -19.38 4.64 9.36
N LEU A 257 -18.62 3.61 9.00
CA LEU A 257 -17.97 3.53 7.68
C LEU A 257 -18.99 3.45 6.55
N SER A 258 -20.12 2.77 6.78
CA SER A 258 -21.22 2.72 5.80
C SER A 258 -21.89 4.08 5.60
N ALA A 259 -22.02 4.89 6.65
CA ALA A 259 -22.54 6.26 6.56
C ALA A 259 -21.57 7.18 5.81
N VAL A 260 -20.26 7.08 6.09
CA VAL A 260 -19.22 7.80 5.33
C VAL A 260 -19.25 7.44 3.84
N TYR A 261 -19.38 6.15 3.51
CA TYR A 261 -19.52 5.70 2.12
C TYR A 261 -20.77 6.26 1.42
N ARG A 262 -21.83 6.58 2.19
CA ARG A 262 -23.06 7.22 1.70
C ARG A 262 -22.99 8.76 1.70
N ASP A 263 -21.80 9.33 1.80
CA ASP A 263 -21.54 10.78 1.78
C ASP A 263 -22.11 11.55 2.99
N VAL A 264 -22.43 10.86 4.09
CA VAL A 264 -22.69 11.55 5.37
C VAL A 264 -21.37 12.18 5.84
N PRO A 265 -21.34 13.48 6.22
CA PRO A 265 -20.14 14.12 6.74
C PRO A 265 -19.51 13.28 7.86
N ILE A 266 -18.18 13.11 7.83
CA ILE A 266 -17.49 12.13 8.69
C ILE A 266 -17.77 12.35 10.18
N THR A 267 -17.79 13.60 10.62
CA THR A 267 -18.13 13.95 12.02
C THR A 267 -19.57 13.58 12.36
N GLU A 268 -20.52 13.90 11.49
CA GLU A 268 -21.94 13.54 11.66
C GLU A 268 -22.16 12.03 11.65
N ALA A 269 -21.52 11.31 10.72
CA ALA A 269 -21.56 9.85 10.64
C ALA A 269 -21.07 9.20 11.95
N PHE A 270 -20.02 9.76 12.56
CA PHE A 270 -19.51 9.29 13.85
C PHE A 270 -20.54 9.53 14.97
N GLU A 271 -21.11 10.73 15.06
CA GLU A 271 -22.12 11.03 16.10
C GLU A 271 -23.37 10.15 15.96
N GLN A 272 -23.82 9.91 14.74
CA GLN A 272 -24.97 9.03 14.45
C GLN A 272 -24.69 7.58 14.86
N ALA A 273 -23.50 7.06 14.54
CA ALA A 273 -23.15 5.67 14.81
C ALA A 273 -22.85 5.40 16.28
N TYR A 274 -22.13 6.29 16.96
CA TYR A 274 -21.66 6.09 18.34
C TYR A 274 -22.55 6.75 19.41
N GLY A 275 -23.51 7.60 19.02
CA GLY A 275 -24.33 8.36 19.97
C GLY A 275 -23.54 9.32 20.86
N LEU A 276 -22.34 9.72 20.41
CA LEU A 276 -21.39 10.56 21.15
C LEU A 276 -21.11 11.83 20.35
N LYS A 277 -21.15 13.00 20.99
CA LYS A 277 -20.79 14.25 20.31
C LYS A 277 -19.29 14.32 20.05
N VAL A 278 -18.90 14.84 18.88
CA VAL A 278 -17.48 14.99 18.53
C VAL A 278 -16.73 15.88 19.53
N SER A 279 -17.41 16.89 20.10
CA SER A 279 -16.85 17.74 21.16
C SER A 279 -16.48 16.98 22.44
N GLU A 280 -17.09 15.83 22.69
CA GLU A 280 -16.83 15.00 23.87
C GLU A 280 -15.77 13.92 23.60
N LEU A 281 -15.40 13.72 22.33
CA LEU A 281 -14.55 12.60 21.90
C LEU A 281 -13.14 12.67 22.50
N SER A 282 -12.54 13.87 22.61
CA SER A 282 -11.24 14.06 23.25
C SER A 282 -11.23 13.61 24.70
N THR A 283 -12.25 13.99 25.48
CA THR A 283 -12.38 13.56 26.88
C THR A 283 -12.67 12.06 26.98
N THR A 284 -13.55 11.53 26.12
CA THR A 284 -13.88 10.09 26.09
C THR A 284 -12.66 9.24 25.83
N LEU A 285 -11.86 9.57 24.81
CA LEU A 285 -10.68 8.81 24.44
C LEU A 285 -9.53 8.99 25.43
N TRP A 286 -9.42 10.16 26.06
CA TRP A 286 -8.50 10.34 27.19
C TRP A 286 -8.86 9.42 28.37
N ARG A 287 -10.14 9.35 28.78
CA ARG A 287 -10.58 8.42 29.84
C ARG A 287 -10.37 6.96 29.44
N TYR A 288 -10.69 6.61 28.21
CA TYR A 288 -10.46 5.28 27.65
C TYR A 288 -8.98 4.89 27.73
N ARG A 289 -8.08 5.82 27.41
CA ARG A 289 -6.63 5.61 27.48
C ARG A 289 -6.11 5.38 28.90
N LEU A 290 -6.72 6.02 29.91
CA LEU A 290 -6.36 5.81 31.32
C LEU A 290 -6.74 4.42 31.83
N GLN A 291 -7.70 3.76 31.17
CA GLN A 291 -7.99 2.36 31.42
C GLN A 291 -6.92 1.48 30.75
N LYS A 292 -6.65 0.32 31.34
CA LYS A 292 -5.72 -0.64 30.71
C LYS A 292 -6.30 -1.08 29.37
N GLN A 293 -5.66 -0.65 28.26
CA GLN A 293 -6.10 -1.06 26.92
C GLN A 293 -6.06 -2.58 26.82
N ALA A 294 -7.16 -3.16 26.33
CA ALA A 294 -7.25 -4.60 26.18
C ALA A 294 -6.29 -5.08 25.08
N VAL A 295 -5.25 -5.81 25.49
CA VAL A 295 -4.46 -6.63 24.59
C VAL A 295 -5.14 -7.98 24.50
N LEU A 296 -5.54 -8.37 23.29
CA LEU A 296 -6.22 -9.63 23.05
C LEU A 296 -5.19 -10.69 22.66
N THR A 297 -5.13 -11.76 23.45
CA THR A 297 -4.48 -13.01 23.05
C THR A 297 -5.55 -13.92 22.47
N VAL A 298 -5.45 -14.22 21.19
CA VAL A 298 -6.39 -15.09 20.49
C VAL A 298 -5.67 -16.39 20.14
N HIS A 299 -6.18 -17.49 20.66
CA HIS A 299 -5.73 -18.81 20.29
C HIS A 299 -6.39 -19.23 18.98
N ILE A 300 -5.59 -19.57 17.98
CA ILE A 300 -6.03 -20.09 16.69
C ILE A 300 -5.41 -21.48 16.53
N PRO A 301 -6.22 -22.55 16.49
CA PRO A 301 -5.72 -23.92 16.43
C PRO A 301 -4.74 -24.19 15.27
N THR A 302 -4.94 -23.52 14.14
CA THR A 302 -4.02 -23.56 12.98
C THR A 302 -3.94 -22.19 12.31
N LEU A 303 -2.88 -21.43 12.58
CA LEU A 303 -2.51 -20.30 11.73
C LEU A 303 -1.93 -20.81 10.40
N PRO A 304 -2.22 -20.16 9.26
CA PRO A 304 -1.62 -20.57 8.00
C PRO A 304 -0.11 -20.37 8.06
N ALA A 305 0.63 -21.46 7.83
CA ALA A 305 2.06 -21.38 7.57
C ALA A 305 2.28 -20.97 6.11
N ALA A 306 3.24 -20.08 5.89
CA ALA A 306 3.63 -19.70 4.54
C ALA A 306 4.23 -20.91 3.81
N VAL A 307 3.72 -21.21 2.61
CA VAL A 307 4.30 -22.22 1.71
C VAL A 307 5.21 -21.45 0.78
N MET A 308 6.52 -21.68 0.89
CA MET A 308 7.52 -20.84 0.28
C MET A 308 8.30 -21.57 -0.81
N ASN A 309 8.50 -20.90 -1.94
CA ASN A 309 9.51 -21.29 -2.94
C ASN A 309 10.63 -20.26 -2.98
N PHE A 310 11.88 -20.70 -3.09
CA PHE A 310 13.06 -19.83 -3.19
C PHE A 310 13.82 -20.12 -4.48
N ASP A 311 14.02 -19.08 -5.29
CA ASP A 311 14.73 -19.13 -6.56
C ASP A 311 15.99 -18.25 -6.49
N SER A 312 17.16 -18.83 -6.77
CA SER A 312 18.40 -18.07 -6.92
C SER A 312 18.42 -17.29 -8.24
N LEU A 313 18.96 -16.07 -8.20
CA LEU A 313 19.21 -15.28 -9.41
C LEU A 313 20.68 -15.36 -9.80
N SER A 314 20.96 -15.35 -11.10
CA SER A 314 22.34 -15.19 -11.56
C SER A 314 22.84 -13.78 -11.21
N GLU A 315 24.14 -13.63 -11.00
CA GLU A 315 24.80 -12.34 -10.70
C GLU A 315 24.31 -11.23 -11.65
N SER A 316 24.30 -11.52 -12.95
CA SER A 316 23.82 -10.60 -14.00
C SER A 316 22.33 -10.24 -13.91
N SER A 317 21.47 -11.12 -13.39
CA SER A 317 20.05 -10.79 -13.18
C SER A 317 19.85 -9.95 -11.93
N GLY A 318 20.61 -10.25 -10.87
CA GLY A 318 20.59 -9.50 -9.62
C GLY A 318 20.95 -8.02 -9.77
N GLU A 319 21.88 -7.69 -10.68
CA GLU A 319 22.24 -6.30 -10.98
C GLU A 319 21.04 -5.46 -11.49
N PHE A 320 20.00 -6.08 -12.02
CA PHE A 320 18.85 -5.41 -12.64
C PHE A 320 17.57 -5.47 -11.80
N VAL A 321 17.59 -6.09 -10.61
CA VAL A 321 16.40 -6.23 -9.74
C VAL A 321 15.83 -4.87 -9.35
N LEU A 322 16.67 -3.97 -8.83
CA LEU A 322 16.23 -2.62 -8.44
C LEU A 322 15.93 -1.72 -9.64
N THR A 323 16.60 -1.94 -10.77
CA THR A 323 16.30 -1.23 -12.02
C THR A 323 14.91 -1.57 -12.54
N GLU A 324 14.53 -2.86 -12.54
CA GLU A 324 13.17 -3.27 -12.88
C GLU A 324 12.14 -2.67 -11.92
N ALA A 325 12.43 -2.69 -10.61
CA ALA A 325 11.57 -2.11 -9.59
C ALA A 325 11.31 -0.61 -9.85
N ALA A 326 12.39 0.13 -10.13
CA ALA A 326 12.34 1.55 -10.44
C ALA A 326 11.53 1.86 -11.70
N LEU A 327 11.70 1.06 -12.77
CA LEU A 327 10.91 1.20 -14.01
C LEU A 327 9.41 0.97 -13.76
N LYS A 328 9.08 -0.07 -12.98
CA LYS A 328 7.69 -0.41 -12.62
C LYS A 328 7.08 0.52 -11.57
N SER A 329 7.87 1.44 -10.98
CA SER A 329 7.40 2.46 -10.03
C SER A 329 6.82 3.72 -10.71
N CYS A 330 6.68 3.68 -12.04
CA CYS A 330 6.21 4.79 -12.88
C CYS A 330 7.01 6.10 -12.60
N PRO A 331 8.32 6.12 -12.91
CA PRO A 331 9.16 7.30 -12.67
C PRO A 331 8.69 8.50 -13.50
N ASP A 332 9.10 9.71 -13.14
CA ASP A 332 8.92 10.89 -14.01
C ASP A 332 9.81 10.79 -15.27
N SER A 333 9.53 11.61 -16.30
CA SER A 333 10.26 11.56 -17.59
C SER A 333 11.77 11.62 -17.43
N LYS A 334 12.26 12.57 -16.61
CA LYS A 334 13.70 12.77 -16.39
C LYS A 334 14.34 11.53 -15.77
N THR A 335 13.67 10.93 -14.79
CA THR A 335 14.14 9.73 -14.10
C THR A 335 14.06 8.52 -15.00
N GLY A 336 12.96 8.36 -15.76
CA GLY A 336 12.76 7.28 -16.72
C GLY A 336 13.79 7.27 -17.85
N GLU A 337 14.06 8.41 -18.47
CA GLU A 337 15.11 8.56 -19.50
C GLU A 337 16.50 8.23 -18.94
N SER A 338 16.78 8.65 -17.70
CA SER A 338 18.02 8.31 -17.00
C SER A 338 18.13 6.81 -16.72
N LEU A 339 17.04 6.17 -16.30
CA LEU A 339 16.97 4.72 -16.10
C LEU A 339 17.20 3.96 -17.41
N LEU A 340 16.58 4.39 -18.52
CA LEU A 340 16.81 3.79 -19.84
C LEU A 340 18.29 3.81 -20.22
N ARG A 341 18.93 4.98 -20.17
CA ARG A 341 20.35 5.11 -20.53
C ARG A 341 21.23 4.18 -19.69
N LYS A 342 21.07 4.20 -18.36
CA LYS A 342 21.84 3.33 -17.44
C LYS A 342 21.57 1.85 -17.70
N THR A 343 20.32 1.48 -17.97
CA THR A 343 19.91 0.10 -18.26
C THR A 343 20.54 -0.37 -19.56
N ALA A 344 20.51 0.44 -20.61
CA ALA A 344 21.12 0.14 -21.91
C ALA A 344 22.63 -0.02 -21.80
N GLU A 345 23.33 0.89 -21.10
CA GLU A 345 24.77 0.82 -20.86
C GLU A 345 25.16 -0.47 -20.12
N ALA A 346 24.43 -0.82 -19.05
CA ALA A 346 24.70 -2.04 -18.28
C ALA A 346 24.37 -3.33 -19.05
N ALA A 347 23.29 -3.32 -19.84
CA ALA A 347 22.80 -4.51 -20.54
C ALA A 347 23.74 -5.01 -21.64
N VAL A 348 24.64 -4.15 -22.16
CA VAL A 348 25.69 -4.53 -23.12
C VAL A 348 26.59 -5.65 -22.58
N ARG A 349 26.76 -5.74 -21.25
CA ARG A 349 27.56 -6.79 -20.61
C ARG A 349 26.90 -8.17 -20.64
N TYR A 350 25.58 -8.23 -20.81
CA TYR A 350 24.80 -9.47 -20.70
C TYR A 350 23.80 -9.65 -21.86
N PRO A 351 24.25 -9.68 -23.12
CA PRO A 351 23.37 -9.73 -24.29
C PRO A 351 22.52 -11.00 -24.39
N SER A 352 22.97 -12.11 -23.76
CA SER A 352 22.27 -13.39 -23.76
C SER A 352 21.39 -13.64 -22.53
N ASN A 353 21.45 -12.77 -21.50
CA ASN A 353 20.64 -12.96 -20.29
C ASN A 353 19.20 -12.50 -20.55
N ALA A 354 18.25 -13.43 -20.51
CA ALA A 354 16.85 -13.15 -20.80
C ALA A 354 16.22 -12.15 -19.80
N TYR A 355 16.56 -12.23 -18.51
CA TYR A 355 16.08 -11.28 -17.52
C TYR A 355 16.56 -9.85 -17.84
N VAL A 356 17.85 -9.69 -18.14
CA VAL A 356 18.45 -8.39 -18.48
C VAL A 356 17.81 -7.81 -19.75
N GLN A 357 17.65 -8.61 -20.79
CA GLN A 357 17.03 -8.16 -22.05
C GLN A 357 15.55 -7.78 -21.88
N ARG A 358 14.82 -8.47 -20.99
CA ARG A 358 13.45 -8.11 -20.63
C ARG A 358 13.37 -6.77 -19.90
N VAL A 359 14.28 -6.50 -18.95
CA VAL A 359 14.37 -5.20 -18.25
C VAL A 359 14.76 -4.08 -19.21
N LEU A 360 15.70 -4.34 -20.14
CA LEU A 360 16.04 -3.38 -21.20
C LEU A 360 14.84 -3.10 -22.12
N SER A 361 14.11 -4.14 -22.53
CA SER A 361 12.91 -4.00 -23.37
C SER A 361 11.86 -3.12 -22.71
N ARG A 362 11.59 -3.33 -21.41
CA ARG A 362 10.72 -2.46 -20.60
C ARG A 362 11.17 -1.00 -20.69
N ALA A 363 12.44 -0.73 -20.42
CA ALA A 363 12.98 0.62 -20.45
C ALA A 363 12.86 1.28 -21.84
N GLN A 364 13.11 0.52 -22.92
CA GLN A 364 12.98 0.99 -24.31
C GLN A 364 11.54 1.31 -24.68
N ILE A 365 10.58 0.49 -24.22
CA ILE A 365 9.14 0.70 -24.47
C ILE A 365 8.64 1.94 -23.73
N ASP A 366 8.99 2.08 -22.46
CA ASP A 366 8.43 3.11 -21.60
C ASP A 366 9.06 4.49 -21.83
N TRP A 367 10.37 4.52 -22.05
CA TRP A 367 11.19 5.73 -22.00
C TRP A 367 12.08 5.94 -23.24
N GLY A 368 11.96 5.08 -24.25
CA GLY A 368 12.80 5.10 -25.45
C GLY A 368 12.02 4.86 -26.73
N ASN A 369 12.65 4.18 -27.69
CA ASN A 369 12.02 3.74 -28.92
C ASN A 369 11.52 2.28 -28.77
N PRO A 370 10.19 2.03 -28.71
CA PRO A 370 9.66 0.68 -28.52
C PRO A 370 10.05 -0.31 -29.63
N LYS A 371 10.43 0.20 -30.82
CA LYS A 371 10.92 -0.63 -31.92
C LYS A 371 12.18 -1.41 -31.56
N ASP A 372 13.02 -0.86 -30.68
CA ASP A 372 14.30 -1.48 -30.29
C ASP A 372 14.10 -2.74 -29.45
N ALA A 373 12.94 -2.89 -28.80
CA ALA A 373 12.58 -4.07 -28.02
C ALA A 373 12.06 -5.24 -28.87
N LEU A 374 11.54 -4.96 -30.07
CA LEU A 374 10.87 -5.97 -30.91
C LEU A 374 11.75 -7.18 -31.30
N PRO A 375 13.04 -7.03 -31.68
CA PRO A 375 13.87 -8.16 -32.07
C PRO A 375 14.01 -9.20 -30.94
N TYR A 376 14.28 -8.74 -29.71
CA TYR A 376 14.38 -9.62 -28.56
C TYR A 376 13.01 -10.23 -28.19
N LEU A 377 11.97 -9.39 -28.08
CA LEU A 377 10.65 -9.85 -27.64
C LEU A 377 10.01 -10.84 -28.62
N SER A 378 10.17 -10.64 -29.93
CA SER A 378 9.64 -11.57 -30.95
C SER A 378 10.38 -12.91 -30.92
N ALA A 379 11.71 -12.88 -30.75
CA ALA A 379 12.51 -14.09 -30.60
C ALA A 379 12.17 -14.84 -29.30
N ALA A 380 11.95 -14.12 -28.21
CA ALA A 380 11.54 -14.68 -26.93
C ALA A 380 10.13 -15.29 -27.01
N ALA A 381 9.18 -14.60 -27.65
CA ALA A 381 7.79 -15.04 -27.82
C ALA A 381 7.66 -16.29 -28.70
N SER A 382 8.64 -16.56 -29.57
CA SER A 382 8.68 -17.74 -30.43
C SER A 382 9.09 -19.02 -29.69
N LYS A 383 9.56 -18.91 -28.44
CA LYS A 383 9.97 -20.07 -27.64
C LYS A 383 8.74 -20.76 -27.02
N PRO A 384 8.71 -22.11 -26.94
CA PRO A 384 7.59 -22.84 -26.35
C PRO A 384 7.30 -22.49 -24.88
N ASP A 385 8.32 -22.07 -24.13
CA ASP A 385 8.30 -21.71 -22.73
C ASP A 385 8.16 -20.19 -22.48
N ALA A 386 7.80 -19.41 -23.51
CA ALA A 386 7.62 -17.98 -23.39
C ALA A 386 6.54 -17.62 -22.34
N GLY A 387 6.95 -16.93 -21.27
CA GLY A 387 6.07 -16.50 -20.19
C GLY A 387 5.18 -15.30 -20.55
N ALA A 388 4.16 -15.06 -19.72
CA ALA A 388 3.16 -13.99 -19.92
C ALA A 388 3.79 -12.60 -20.11
N GLU A 389 4.82 -12.27 -19.32
CA GLU A 389 5.49 -10.96 -19.34
C GLU A 389 6.12 -10.63 -20.71
N VAL A 390 6.59 -11.63 -21.46
CA VAL A 390 7.13 -11.42 -22.83
C VAL A 390 6.04 -10.96 -23.78
N PHE A 391 4.88 -11.63 -23.74
CA PHE A 391 3.72 -11.27 -24.55
C PHE A 391 3.11 -9.93 -24.13
N TYR A 392 3.13 -9.61 -22.83
CA TYR A 392 2.72 -8.30 -22.33
C TYR A 392 3.61 -7.18 -22.90
N LEU A 393 4.93 -7.31 -22.75
CA LEU A 393 5.92 -6.36 -23.29
C LEU A 393 5.80 -6.22 -24.81
N LEU A 394 5.63 -7.33 -25.54
CA LEU A 394 5.47 -7.30 -26.99
C LEU A 394 4.19 -6.53 -27.39
N GLY A 395 3.09 -6.80 -26.70
CA GLY A 395 1.83 -6.11 -26.92
C GLY A 395 1.91 -4.62 -26.60
N GLU A 396 2.61 -4.24 -25.54
CA GLU A 396 2.83 -2.83 -25.19
C GLU A 396 3.70 -2.11 -26.22
N ALA A 397 4.79 -2.76 -26.69
CA ALA A 397 5.62 -2.22 -27.76
C ALA A 397 4.79 -1.98 -29.04
N GLN A 398 3.98 -2.96 -29.45
CA GLN A 398 3.08 -2.85 -30.59
C GLN A 398 2.05 -1.73 -30.42
N LEU A 399 1.49 -1.58 -29.22
CA LEU A 399 0.52 -0.52 -28.90
C LEU A 399 1.13 0.89 -29.02
N ARG A 400 2.38 1.07 -28.57
CA ARG A 400 3.12 2.33 -28.70
C ARG A 400 3.57 2.61 -30.12
N LEU A 401 3.81 1.56 -30.92
CA LEU A 401 4.08 1.64 -32.36
C LEU A 401 2.82 1.80 -33.23
N ASN A 402 1.66 2.03 -32.61
CA ASN A 402 0.37 2.19 -33.28
C ASN A 402 -0.03 0.96 -34.13
N GLN A 403 0.22 -0.24 -33.60
CA GLN A 403 -0.18 -1.53 -34.18
C GLN A 403 -1.21 -2.23 -33.27
N PRO A 404 -2.43 -1.67 -33.14
CA PRO A 404 -3.37 -2.09 -32.09
C PRO A 404 -3.86 -3.53 -32.27
N ASP A 405 -4.01 -4.05 -33.49
CA ASP A 405 -4.46 -5.44 -33.69
C ASP A 405 -3.41 -6.46 -33.25
N ALA A 406 -2.15 -6.25 -33.65
CA ALA A 406 -1.02 -7.07 -33.19
C ALA A 406 -0.89 -7.01 -31.66
N ALA A 407 -1.05 -5.81 -31.09
CA ALA A 407 -1.05 -5.61 -29.64
C ALA A 407 -2.15 -6.43 -28.96
N ARG A 408 -3.38 -6.40 -29.48
CA ARG A 408 -4.50 -7.18 -28.93
C ARG A 408 -4.19 -8.69 -28.92
N ASP A 409 -3.58 -9.22 -29.97
CA ASP A 409 -3.25 -10.64 -30.05
C ASP A 409 -2.18 -11.04 -29.02
N SER A 410 -1.10 -10.25 -28.92
CA SER A 410 -0.06 -10.45 -27.92
C SER A 410 -0.62 -10.35 -26.49
N LEU A 411 -1.46 -9.35 -26.21
CA LEU A 411 -2.02 -9.12 -24.88
C LEU A 411 -3.07 -10.17 -24.47
N LYS A 412 -3.87 -10.68 -25.43
CA LYS A 412 -4.73 -11.84 -25.18
C LYS A 412 -3.91 -13.08 -24.85
N ARG A 413 -2.76 -13.29 -25.50
CA ARG A 413 -1.86 -14.39 -25.18
C ARG A 413 -1.24 -14.21 -23.79
N ALA A 414 -0.84 -12.99 -23.42
CA ALA A 414 -0.37 -12.67 -22.07
C ALA A 414 -1.43 -13.02 -21.01
N LEU A 415 -2.68 -12.59 -21.20
CA LEU A 415 -3.79 -12.89 -20.29
C LEU A 415 -4.24 -14.36 -20.30
N THR A 416 -3.93 -15.12 -21.35
CA THR A 416 -4.14 -16.57 -21.35
C THR A 416 -3.13 -17.28 -20.44
N LEU A 417 -1.89 -16.79 -20.42
CA LEU A 417 -0.80 -17.35 -19.61
C LEU A 417 -0.85 -16.85 -18.15
N ASP A 418 -1.23 -15.59 -17.96
CA ASP A 418 -1.47 -14.98 -16.66
C ASP A 418 -2.77 -14.15 -16.68
N PRO A 419 -3.93 -14.78 -16.39
CA PRO A 419 -5.21 -14.09 -16.29
C PRO A 419 -5.26 -13.03 -15.18
N LYS A 420 -4.24 -12.99 -14.31
CA LYS A 420 -4.16 -12.08 -13.18
C LYS A 420 -3.40 -10.79 -13.50
N SER A 421 -2.74 -10.66 -14.66
CA SER A 421 -1.99 -9.46 -15.01
C SER A 421 -2.93 -8.28 -15.29
N ALA A 422 -2.97 -7.34 -14.34
CA ALA A 422 -3.73 -6.11 -14.47
C ALA A 422 -3.15 -5.19 -15.54
N GLU A 423 -1.81 -5.18 -15.71
CA GLU A 423 -1.13 -4.36 -16.69
C GLU A 423 -1.45 -4.83 -18.12
N ALA A 424 -1.46 -6.15 -18.36
CA ALA A 424 -1.85 -6.71 -19.65
C ALA A 424 -3.33 -6.44 -19.98
N ALA A 425 -4.22 -6.52 -18.98
CA ALA A 425 -5.64 -6.20 -19.16
C ALA A 425 -5.86 -4.71 -19.46
N SER A 426 -5.15 -3.81 -18.76
CA SER A 426 -5.16 -2.37 -19.03
C SER A 426 -4.65 -2.07 -20.43
N ALA A 427 -3.52 -2.66 -20.84
CA ALA A 427 -2.98 -2.51 -22.19
C ALA A 427 -3.94 -3.05 -23.25
N LEU A 428 -4.65 -4.16 -22.99
CA LEU A 428 -5.63 -4.73 -23.92
C LEU A 428 -6.83 -3.79 -24.12
N TYR A 429 -7.31 -3.18 -23.03
CA TYR A 429 -8.32 -2.12 -23.09
C TYR A 429 -7.85 -0.95 -23.97
N GLN A 430 -6.64 -0.45 -23.75
CA GLN A 430 -6.07 0.64 -24.54
C GLN A 430 -5.91 0.25 -26.03
N ALA A 431 -5.48 -0.98 -26.32
CA ALA A 431 -5.38 -1.49 -27.68
C ALA A 431 -6.76 -1.58 -28.37
N GLY A 432 -7.79 -2.03 -27.65
CA GLY A 432 -9.17 -2.05 -28.14
C GLY A 432 -9.71 -0.66 -28.49
N LEU A 433 -9.45 0.34 -27.63
CA LEU A 433 -9.86 1.73 -27.88
C LEU A 433 -9.17 2.37 -29.09
N LYS A 434 -7.93 1.95 -29.40
CA LYS A 434 -7.20 2.39 -30.58
C LYS A 434 -7.60 1.64 -31.85
N ALA A 435 -7.94 0.35 -31.74
CA ALA A 435 -8.31 -0.49 -32.87
C ALA A 435 -9.65 -0.10 -33.51
N SER A 436 -10.60 0.41 -32.72
CA SER A 436 -11.97 0.65 -33.18
C SER A 436 -12.52 2.00 -32.74
N ALA A 437 -13.37 2.58 -33.60
CA ALA A 437 -14.14 3.77 -33.28
C ALA A 437 -15.15 3.53 -32.15
N THR A 438 -15.68 2.31 -32.02
CA THR A 438 -16.59 1.87 -30.96
C THR A 438 -15.99 0.69 -30.20
N PRO A 439 -15.78 0.78 -28.88
CA PRO A 439 -15.25 -0.33 -28.09
C PRO A 439 -16.23 -1.51 -28.11
N ASP A 440 -15.69 -2.71 -28.33
CA ASP A 440 -16.43 -3.96 -28.20
C ASP A 440 -16.53 -4.39 -26.73
N GLU A 441 -17.36 -5.39 -26.44
CA GLU A 441 -17.55 -5.92 -25.09
C GLU A 441 -16.23 -6.41 -24.47
N ALA A 442 -15.37 -7.05 -25.27
CA ALA A 442 -14.06 -7.51 -24.82
C ALA A 442 -13.15 -6.36 -24.35
N THR A 443 -13.20 -5.21 -25.04
CA THR A 443 -12.48 -3.99 -24.65
C THR A 443 -12.98 -3.49 -23.30
N LEU A 444 -14.30 -3.35 -23.13
CA LEU A 444 -14.89 -2.89 -21.86
C LEU A 444 -14.57 -3.85 -20.70
N GLN A 445 -14.65 -5.16 -20.96
CA GLN A 445 -14.33 -6.19 -19.99
C GLN A 445 -12.85 -6.18 -19.60
N ALA A 446 -11.93 -5.84 -20.51
CA ALA A 446 -10.51 -5.72 -20.20
C ALA A 446 -10.23 -4.62 -19.15
N ALA A 447 -10.91 -3.47 -19.22
CA ALA A 447 -10.81 -2.42 -18.19
C ALA A 447 -11.31 -2.90 -16.82
N VAL A 448 -12.44 -3.62 -16.80
CA VAL A 448 -13.00 -4.20 -15.57
C VAL A 448 -12.08 -5.25 -14.98
N THR A 449 -11.50 -6.13 -15.82
CA THR A 449 -10.53 -7.15 -15.40
C THR A 449 -9.27 -6.51 -14.84
N ALA A 450 -8.76 -5.44 -15.47
CA ALA A 450 -7.59 -4.72 -14.98
C ALA A 450 -7.81 -4.20 -13.55
N TRP A 451 -8.93 -3.51 -13.31
CA TRP A 451 -9.25 -3.01 -11.98
C TRP A 451 -9.52 -4.14 -10.97
N LYS A 452 -10.24 -5.19 -11.36
CA LYS A 452 -10.49 -6.35 -10.47
C LYS A 452 -9.20 -7.02 -10.01
N ASN A 453 -8.19 -7.06 -10.88
CA ASN A 453 -6.89 -7.63 -10.58
C ASN A 453 -5.92 -6.62 -9.94
N ALA A 454 -6.23 -5.33 -9.88
CA ALA A 454 -5.44 -4.27 -9.25
C ALA A 454 -6.37 -3.20 -8.63
N HIS A 455 -7.20 -3.63 -7.67
CA HIS A 455 -8.30 -2.82 -7.08
C HIS A 455 -7.79 -1.56 -6.36
N GLU A 456 -6.55 -1.62 -5.89
CA GLU A 456 -5.79 -0.54 -5.27
C GLU A 456 -5.30 0.54 -6.26
N VAL A 457 -5.35 0.28 -7.56
CA VAL A 457 -4.87 1.21 -8.60
C VAL A 457 -6.03 2.04 -9.12
N ASN A 458 -6.16 3.28 -8.63
CA ASN A 458 -7.31 4.12 -8.95
C ASN A 458 -7.35 4.58 -10.42
N THR A 459 -6.21 4.62 -11.13
CA THR A 459 -6.21 4.85 -12.59
C THR A 459 -6.88 3.70 -13.36
N LEU A 460 -6.83 2.46 -12.84
CA LEU A 460 -7.59 1.33 -13.39
C LEU A 460 -9.06 1.40 -12.95
N ALA A 461 -9.34 1.86 -11.73
CA ALA A 461 -10.71 2.16 -11.30
C ALA A 461 -11.38 3.20 -12.22
N ARG A 462 -10.66 4.22 -12.67
CA ARG A 462 -11.10 5.18 -13.70
C ARG A 462 -11.46 4.49 -15.02
N GLN A 463 -10.61 3.59 -15.52
CA GLN A 463 -10.90 2.85 -16.75
C GLN A 463 -12.18 2.02 -16.60
N ALA A 464 -12.31 1.29 -15.49
CA ALA A 464 -13.48 0.47 -15.21
C ALA A 464 -14.76 1.31 -15.03
N ALA A 465 -14.68 2.45 -14.33
CA ALA A 465 -15.81 3.37 -14.15
C ALA A 465 -16.37 3.87 -15.47
N LEU A 466 -15.50 4.29 -16.39
CA LEU A 466 -15.89 4.75 -17.73
C LEU A 466 -16.42 3.59 -18.59
N ALA A 467 -15.82 2.40 -18.50
CA ALA A 467 -16.31 1.22 -19.19
C ALA A 467 -17.72 0.81 -18.72
N TYR A 468 -17.98 0.84 -17.41
CA TYR A 468 -19.32 0.61 -16.85
C TYR A 468 -20.31 1.67 -17.31
N ALA A 469 -19.93 2.96 -17.30
CA ALA A 469 -20.80 4.03 -17.77
C ALA A 469 -21.15 3.88 -19.26
N TYR A 470 -20.16 3.54 -20.10
CA TYR A 470 -20.36 3.30 -21.53
C TYR A 470 -21.27 2.09 -21.80
N ALA A 471 -21.16 1.04 -20.98
CA ALA A 471 -22.01 -0.16 -21.04
C ALA A 471 -23.43 0.04 -20.45
N GLY A 472 -23.72 1.21 -19.85
CA GLY A 472 -24.99 1.48 -19.17
C GLY A 472 -25.10 0.87 -17.76
N GLU A 473 -24.01 0.33 -17.22
CA GLU A 473 -23.93 -0.25 -15.87
C GLU A 473 -23.75 0.83 -14.79
N MET A 474 -24.69 1.77 -14.75
CA MET A 474 -24.61 2.99 -13.93
C MET A 474 -24.37 2.76 -12.43
N PRO A 475 -24.96 1.74 -11.76
CA PRO A 475 -24.63 1.46 -10.36
C PRO A 475 -23.14 1.13 -10.14
N LYS A 476 -22.53 0.34 -11.03
CA LYS A 476 -21.11 -0.02 -10.93
C LYS A 476 -20.21 1.16 -11.25
N ALA A 477 -20.55 1.95 -12.26
CA ALA A 477 -19.85 3.20 -12.59
C ALA A 477 -19.84 4.15 -11.40
N ARG A 478 -21.01 4.39 -10.77
CA ARG A 478 -21.12 5.24 -9.58
C ARG A 478 -20.31 4.72 -8.41
N ASN A 479 -20.32 3.42 -8.14
CA ASN A 479 -19.54 2.84 -7.04
C ASN A 479 -18.03 3.04 -7.22
N ALA A 480 -17.51 2.79 -8.43
CA ALA A 480 -16.09 3.01 -8.74
C ALA A 480 -15.70 4.50 -8.62
N LEU A 481 -16.55 5.41 -9.09
CA LEU A 481 -16.33 6.85 -8.96
C LEU A 481 -16.37 7.32 -7.50
N LYS A 482 -17.32 6.84 -6.70
CA LYS A 482 -17.40 7.19 -5.27
C LYS A 482 -16.14 6.80 -4.51
N LEU A 483 -15.64 5.59 -4.76
CA LEU A 483 -14.38 5.12 -4.17
C LEU A 483 -13.23 6.11 -4.43
N MET A 484 -13.06 6.56 -5.68
CA MET A 484 -12.03 7.55 -6.02
C MET A 484 -12.34 8.93 -5.43
N ALA A 485 -13.60 9.37 -5.45
CA ALA A 485 -14.03 10.69 -4.94
C ALA A 485 -13.76 10.86 -3.43
N HIS A 486 -13.76 9.77 -2.66
CA HIS A 486 -13.43 9.75 -1.24
C HIS A 486 -11.93 9.68 -0.94
N ASN A 487 -11.09 9.33 -1.91
CA ASN A 487 -9.66 9.19 -1.70
C ASN A 487 -8.93 10.54 -1.71
N ILE A 488 -8.80 11.17 -0.54
CA ILE A 488 -8.12 12.47 -0.42
C ILE A 488 -6.60 12.40 -0.66
N ARG A 489 -6.02 11.19 -0.68
CA ARG A 489 -4.59 10.99 -0.97
C ARG A 489 -4.28 11.16 -2.47
N GLU A 490 -5.30 11.15 -3.34
CA GLU A 490 -5.20 11.40 -4.78
C GLU A 490 -6.14 12.54 -5.20
N PRO A 491 -5.86 13.80 -4.80
CA PRO A 491 -6.80 14.90 -4.91
C PRO A 491 -7.23 15.22 -6.35
N GLU A 492 -6.33 15.08 -7.34
CA GLU A 492 -6.66 15.29 -8.75
C GLU A 492 -7.67 14.26 -9.27
N LEU A 493 -7.44 12.98 -8.96
CA LEU A 493 -8.34 11.91 -9.36
C LEU A 493 -9.66 11.93 -8.59
N ALA A 494 -9.64 12.34 -7.31
CA ALA A 494 -10.84 12.56 -6.52
C ALA A 494 -11.70 13.70 -7.10
N ALA A 495 -11.09 14.81 -7.52
CA ALA A 495 -11.78 15.91 -8.18
C ALA A 495 -12.36 15.49 -9.55
N TRP A 496 -11.59 14.73 -10.33
CA TRP A 496 -12.06 14.13 -11.57
C TRP A 496 -13.28 13.22 -11.33
N ALA A 497 -13.22 12.36 -10.32
CA ALA A 497 -14.29 11.42 -10.02
C ALA A 497 -15.59 12.13 -9.58
N LYS A 498 -15.48 13.20 -8.77
CA LYS A 498 -16.62 14.06 -8.41
C LYS A 498 -17.26 14.70 -9.64
N THR A 499 -16.44 15.25 -10.53
CA THR A 499 -16.91 15.84 -11.80
C THR A 499 -17.68 14.81 -12.64
N TRP A 500 -17.17 13.57 -12.72
CA TRP A 500 -17.83 12.50 -13.47
C TRP A 500 -19.09 11.95 -12.80
N LEU A 501 -19.16 11.95 -11.46
CA LEU A 501 -20.42 11.67 -10.76
C LEU A 501 -21.51 12.67 -11.15
N ASP A 502 -21.19 13.96 -11.17
CA ASP A 502 -22.13 15.03 -11.53
C ASP A 502 -22.55 14.93 -13.00
N LYS A 503 -21.60 14.72 -13.92
CA LYS A 503 -21.88 14.52 -15.35
C LYS A 503 -22.79 13.33 -15.60
N LEU A 504 -22.51 12.18 -14.98
CA LEU A 504 -23.33 10.99 -15.12
C LEU A 504 -24.72 11.16 -14.47
N ALA A 505 -24.84 11.94 -13.39
CA ALA A 505 -26.13 12.32 -12.82
C ALA A 505 -26.93 13.27 -13.73
N ALA A 506 -26.25 14.16 -14.45
CA ALA A 506 -26.83 15.06 -15.44
C ALA A 506 -27.16 14.39 -16.79
N GLY A 507 -26.88 13.08 -16.94
CA GLY A 507 -27.22 12.33 -18.15
C GLY A 507 -26.18 12.41 -19.26
N ALA A 508 -24.89 12.55 -18.93
CA ALA A 508 -23.80 12.49 -19.90
C ALA A 508 -23.94 11.29 -20.85
N GLY A 509 -23.91 11.57 -22.15
CA GLY A 509 -24.17 10.57 -23.19
C GLY A 509 -22.96 9.67 -23.48
N GLN A 510 -23.22 8.55 -24.15
CA GLN A 510 -22.21 7.55 -24.50
C GLN A 510 -21.02 8.14 -25.30
N ALA A 511 -21.25 9.13 -26.15
CA ALA A 511 -20.20 9.82 -26.90
C ALA A 511 -19.24 10.63 -26.00
N GLU A 512 -19.75 11.26 -24.94
CA GLU A 512 -18.92 12.00 -23.99
C GLU A 512 -18.07 11.04 -23.14
N VAL A 513 -18.66 9.94 -22.68
CA VAL A 513 -17.94 8.87 -21.98
C VAL A 513 -16.84 8.31 -22.87
N LEU A 514 -17.13 8.01 -24.14
CA LEU A 514 -16.15 7.48 -25.09
C LEU A 514 -15.00 8.46 -25.35
N ALA A 515 -15.29 9.76 -25.46
CA ALA A 515 -14.25 10.78 -25.58
C ALA A 515 -13.31 10.75 -24.37
N GLU A 516 -13.86 10.64 -23.16
CA GLU A 516 -13.08 10.54 -21.93
C GLU A 516 -12.26 9.25 -21.80
N MET A 517 -12.82 8.12 -22.25
CA MET A 517 -12.13 6.82 -22.28
C MET A 517 -10.81 6.90 -23.07
N ARG A 518 -10.77 7.76 -24.10
CA ARG A 518 -9.58 8.01 -24.93
C ARG A 518 -8.65 9.06 -24.36
N THR A 519 -9.06 9.80 -23.33
CA THR A 519 -8.20 10.72 -22.60
C THR A 519 -7.28 9.93 -21.69
N GLN A 520 -5.98 10.01 -21.95
CA GLN A 520 -4.97 9.53 -21.00
C GLN A 520 -4.85 10.54 -19.86
N PRO A 521 -4.91 10.11 -18.59
CA PRO A 521 -4.57 10.99 -17.49
C PRO A 521 -3.12 11.47 -17.67
N SER A 522 -2.81 12.68 -17.19
CA SER A 522 -1.45 13.21 -17.20
C SER A 522 -0.47 12.19 -16.61
N SER A 523 0.66 11.97 -17.29
CA SER A 523 1.75 11.14 -16.78
C SER A 523 2.24 11.74 -15.46
N GLY A 524 1.85 11.17 -14.30
CA GLY A 524 2.29 11.73 -13.02
C GLY A 524 1.52 11.35 -11.76
N THR A 525 0.31 10.79 -11.82
CA THR A 525 -0.45 10.44 -10.60
C THR A 525 -0.09 9.03 -10.12
N VAL A 526 1.18 8.83 -9.79
CA VAL A 526 1.61 7.60 -9.12
C VAL A 526 1.25 7.72 -7.65
N PHE A 527 0.45 6.77 -7.17
CA PHE A 527 0.16 6.71 -5.76
C PHE A 527 1.41 6.26 -5.01
N ARG A 528 1.85 7.07 -4.05
CA ARG A 528 3.02 6.80 -3.22
C ARG A 528 2.66 7.06 -1.77
N GLU A 529 2.92 6.06 -0.94
CA GLU A 529 2.70 6.15 0.49
C GLU A 529 3.97 5.71 1.23
N TRP A 530 4.51 6.63 2.01
CA TRP A 530 5.77 6.42 2.73
C TRP A 530 5.50 5.96 4.16
N THR A 531 6.23 4.94 4.59
CA THR A 531 6.33 4.59 6.00
C THR A 531 7.53 5.33 6.60
N ILE A 532 7.30 6.06 7.68
CA ILE A 532 8.30 6.89 8.35
C ILE A 532 8.70 6.23 9.68
N ALA A 533 9.99 6.29 10.02
CA ALA A 533 10.48 5.84 11.32
C ALA A 533 9.95 6.76 12.43
N ASN A 534 8.89 6.30 13.10
CA ASN A 534 8.24 7.06 14.18
C ASN A 534 9.19 7.29 15.36
N SER A 535 10.18 6.42 15.59
CA SER A 535 11.22 6.64 16.60
C SER A 535 12.04 7.91 16.34
N MET A 536 12.47 8.14 15.09
CA MET A 536 13.24 9.32 14.71
C MET A 536 12.41 10.60 14.82
N VAL A 537 11.14 10.56 14.37
CA VAL A 537 10.23 11.71 14.51
C VAL A 537 9.97 12.03 15.98
N MET A 538 9.80 10.99 16.83
CA MET A 538 9.60 11.18 18.26
C MET A 538 10.84 11.81 18.94
N GLN A 539 12.06 11.42 18.54
CA GLN A 539 13.28 12.05 19.03
C GLN A 539 13.33 13.54 18.69
N ASP A 540 12.97 13.93 17.46
CA ASP A 540 12.90 15.33 17.04
C ASP A 540 11.85 16.11 17.86
N VAL A 541 10.69 15.49 18.13
CA VAL A 541 9.63 16.08 18.97
C VAL A 541 10.16 16.39 20.37
N GLU A 542 10.77 15.42 21.03
CA GLU A 542 11.26 15.57 22.40
C GLU A 542 12.42 16.55 22.49
N TYR A 543 13.35 16.49 21.54
CA TYR A 543 14.49 17.40 21.48
C TYR A 543 14.02 18.85 21.35
N ASN A 544 13.13 19.13 20.39
CA ASN A 544 12.63 20.48 20.16
C ASN A 544 11.72 20.98 21.28
N ALA A 545 10.98 20.09 21.95
CA ALA A 545 10.24 20.43 23.16
C ALA A 545 11.17 20.82 24.32
N GLY A 546 12.21 20.02 24.57
CA GLY A 546 13.21 20.33 25.60
C GLY A 546 13.95 21.65 25.34
N LEU A 547 14.25 21.97 24.07
CA LEU A 547 14.81 23.27 23.70
C LEU A 547 13.84 24.43 23.98
N GLN A 548 12.54 24.25 23.71
CA GLN A 548 11.52 25.25 24.02
C GLN A 548 11.39 25.48 25.54
N ASP A 549 11.43 24.41 26.33
CA ASP A 549 11.36 24.49 27.80
C ASP A 549 12.60 25.16 28.38
N ALA A 550 13.79 24.79 27.89
CA ALA A 550 15.06 25.41 28.30
C ALA A 550 15.08 26.92 27.98
N ARG A 551 14.61 27.32 26.79
CA ARG A 551 14.48 28.75 26.42
C ARG A 551 13.49 29.46 27.33
N SER A 552 12.34 28.85 27.63
CA SER A 552 11.33 29.42 28.51
C SER A 552 11.88 29.62 29.93
N PHE A 553 12.63 28.64 30.44
CA PHE A 553 13.32 28.73 31.73
C PHE A 553 14.36 29.85 31.77
N LEU A 554 15.23 29.95 30.75
CA LEU A 554 16.23 31.02 30.66
C LEU A 554 15.57 32.42 30.59
N ASN A 555 14.47 32.56 29.84
CA ASN A 555 13.70 33.80 29.79
C ASN A 555 13.03 34.14 31.12
N GLN A 556 12.52 33.16 31.86
CA GLN A 556 11.97 33.39 33.20
C GLN A 556 13.06 33.81 34.19
N GLN A 557 14.27 33.21 34.10
CA GLN A 557 15.41 33.62 34.93
C GLN A 557 15.90 35.03 34.62
N SER A 558 15.88 35.47 33.36
CA SER A 558 16.27 36.83 32.99
C SER A 558 15.26 37.90 33.44
N ILE A 559 14.00 37.51 33.68
CA ILE A 559 12.92 38.40 34.14
C ILE A 559 12.81 38.45 35.68
N ASN A 560 13.43 37.52 36.41
CA ASN A 560 13.33 37.47 37.87
C ASN A 560 14.15 38.59 38.56
N PRO A 561 13.53 39.59 39.23
CA PRO A 561 14.22 40.78 39.77
C PRO A 561 15.05 40.53 41.04
N SER A 562 15.11 39.30 41.53
CA SER A 562 15.74 38.96 42.83
C SER A 562 17.27 38.75 42.76
N SER A 563 17.91 39.02 41.62
CA SER A 563 19.36 39.09 41.48
C SER A 563 19.77 40.29 40.61
N PRO A 564 20.22 41.41 41.21
CA PRO A 564 20.59 42.63 40.48
C PRO A 564 21.76 42.46 39.49
N ASP A 565 22.55 41.40 39.61
CA ASP A 565 23.80 41.25 38.85
C ASP A 565 23.62 40.73 37.42
N LYS A 566 22.41 40.31 37.02
CA LYS A 566 22.13 39.80 35.65
C LYS A 566 21.29 40.72 34.76
N ALA A 567 20.85 41.88 35.27
CA ALA A 567 20.09 42.86 34.49
C ALA A 567 20.94 43.66 33.47
N VAL A 568 22.27 43.44 33.40
CA VAL A 568 23.20 44.29 32.62
C VAL A 568 23.66 43.67 31.29
N GLN A 569 23.22 42.46 30.91
CA GLN A 569 23.61 41.84 29.62
C GLN A 569 22.54 41.87 28.52
N ALA A 570 21.56 42.77 28.61
CA ALA A 570 20.53 42.95 27.58
C ALA A 570 20.69 44.23 26.72
N THR A 571 21.87 44.88 26.72
CA THR A 571 22.08 46.15 26.00
C THR A 571 23.24 46.19 25.00
N PHE A 572 23.89 45.06 24.69
CA PHE A 572 24.90 45.04 23.63
C PHE A 572 24.78 43.78 22.78
N ASP A 573 23.92 43.83 21.76
CA ASP A 573 24.17 43.20 20.44
C ASP A 573 23.11 43.71 19.44
N THR A 574 23.22 44.99 19.13
CA THR A 574 22.84 45.53 17.82
C THR A 574 24.04 46.27 17.28
N ARG A 575 24.82 45.59 16.44
CA ARG A 575 25.53 46.17 15.28
C ARG A 575 25.77 45.10 14.23
#